data_AF-A0A9J6GV15-F1
#
_entry.id   AF-A0A9J6GV15-F1
#
_cell.length_a   1.000
_cell.length_b   1.000
_cell.length_c   1.000
_cell.angle_alpha   90.00
_cell.angle_beta   90.00
_cell.angle_gamma   90.00
#
_symmetry.space_group_name_H-M   'P 1'
#
loop_
_entity.id
_entity.type
_entity.pdbx_description
1 polymer ?
#
loop_
_entity_poly.entity_id
_entity_poly.type
_entity_poly.pdbx_seq_one_letter_code
_entity_poly.pdbx_strand_id
1 'polypeptide(L)'
;MRRIHRALQSFPEIQYSLYADDITIWIKRGSPGFLEDTLLDALRAVDQAAHTIGLACSVEKTSLLPVHSRNWEPPQVILRNHDNTFYPQKTLKVVGLHI
;
A
#
# COMPACT_ATOMS: atom_id res chain seq x y z
N MET A 1 -1.54 -13.78 8.03
CA MET A 1 -0.55 -12.72 8.29
C MET A 1 0.93 -13.11 8.16
N ARG A 2 1.43 -14.24 8.69
CA ARG A 2 2.88 -14.61 8.57
C ARG A 2 3.44 -14.66 7.13
N ARG A 3 2.65 -15.16 6.17
CA ARG A 3 3.04 -15.21 4.74
C ARG A 3 3.17 -13.82 4.13
N ILE A 4 2.22 -12.93 4.43
CA ILE A 4 2.23 -11.53 3.98
C ILE A 4 3.44 -10.80 4.55
N HIS A 5 3.73 -10.99 5.86
CA HIS A 5 4.95 -10.47 6.47
C HIS A 5 6.21 -10.91 5.69
N ARG A 6 6.35 -12.20 5.36
CA ARG A 6 7.50 -12.71 4.60
C ARG A 6 7.58 -12.12 3.18
N ALA A 7 6.45 -11.93 2.50
CA ALA A 7 6.43 -11.32 1.17
C ALA A 7 6.94 -9.87 1.21
N LEU A 8 6.58 -9.13 2.27
CA LEU A 8 7.00 -7.74 2.44
C LEU A 8 8.46 -7.57 2.86
N GLN A 9 9.11 -8.61 3.40
CA GLN A 9 10.55 -8.57 3.74
C GLN A 9 11.47 -8.39 2.53
N SER A 10 10.99 -8.67 1.31
CA SER A 10 11.74 -8.43 0.07
C SER A 10 11.86 -6.95 -0.30
N PHE A 11 11.12 -6.07 0.40
CA PHE A 11 11.06 -4.64 0.11
C PHE A 11 11.61 -3.87 1.33
N PRO A 12 12.92 -3.60 1.40
CA PRO A 12 13.53 -2.95 2.57
C PRO A 12 13.10 -1.48 2.74
N GLU A 13 12.61 -0.86 1.67
CA GLU A 13 12.24 0.56 1.60
C GLU A 13 10.86 0.86 2.18
N ILE A 14 10.00 -0.18 2.25
CA ILE A 14 8.65 -0.04 2.78
C ILE A 14 8.63 -0.26 4.29
N GLN A 15 7.64 0.35 4.90
CA GLN A 15 7.20 0.05 6.25
C GLN A 15 5.77 -0.48 6.16
N TYR A 16 5.37 -1.32 7.10
CA TYR A 16 4.03 -1.88 7.10
C TYR A 16 3.53 -2.20 8.51
N SER A 17 2.21 -2.28 8.63
CA SER A 17 1.49 -2.76 9.79
C SER A 17 0.49 -3.82 9.35
N LEU A 18 0.33 -4.85 10.18
CA LEU A 18 -0.64 -5.93 9.99
C LEU A 18 -1.52 -5.97 11.25
N TYR A 19 -2.80 -5.67 11.11
CA TYR A 19 -3.74 -5.64 12.23
C TYR A 19 -5.05 -6.31 11.83
N ALA A 20 -5.42 -7.40 12.52
CA ALA A 20 -6.58 -8.22 12.15
C ALA A 20 -6.55 -8.62 10.67
N ASP A 21 -7.47 -8.09 9.85
CA ASP A 21 -7.57 -8.24 8.40
C ASP A 21 -7.00 -7.05 7.61
N ASP A 22 -6.68 -5.95 8.27
CA ASP A 22 -6.12 -4.75 7.66
C ASP A 22 -4.59 -4.83 7.49
N ILE A 23 -4.15 -4.33 6.34
CA ILE A 23 -2.75 -4.24 5.94
C ILE A 23 -2.49 -2.80 5.51
N THR A 24 -1.54 -2.13 6.17
CA THR A 24 -1.11 -0.79 5.78
C THR A 24 0.35 -0.87 5.33
N ILE A 25 0.66 -0.32 4.16
CA ILE A 25 2.01 -0.27 3.59
C ILE A 25 2.30 1.19 3.27
N TRP A 26 3.49 1.68 3.62
CA TRP A 26 3.89 3.05 3.31
C TRP A 26 5.39 3.15 3.07
N ILE A 27 5.77 4.19 2.33
CA ILE A 27 7.15 4.56 2.03
C ILE A 27 7.32 6.05 2.29
N LYS A 28 8.48 6.47 2.80
CA LYS A 28 8.71 7.85 3.27
C LYS A 28 9.64 8.67 2.38
N ARG A 29 10.39 8.04 1.49
CA ARG A 29 11.49 8.65 0.75
C ARG A 29 11.64 8.01 -0.62
N GLY A 30 12.11 8.79 -1.59
CA GLY A 30 12.31 8.36 -2.96
C GLY A 30 11.73 9.37 -3.96
N SER A 31 12.04 9.16 -5.24
CA SER A 31 11.38 9.90 -6.32
C SER A 31 9.96 9.40 -6.51
N PRO A 32 9.04 10.22 -7.03
CA PRO A 32 7.67 9.79 -7.29
C PRO A 32 7.49 8.45 -8.01
N GLY A 33 8.24 8.23 -9.10
CA GLY A 33 8.20 6.95 -9.82
C GLY A 33 8.70 5.78 -8.97
N PHE A 34 9.76 5.99 -8.19
CA PHE A 34 10.23 4.98 -7.25
C PHE A 34 9.19 4.66 -6.17
N LEU A 35 8.48 5.66 -5.65
CA LEU A 35 7.41 5.45 -4.67
C LEU A 35 6.27 4.63 -5.30
N GLU A 36 5.86 4.97 -6.52
CA GLU A 36 4.81 4.26 -7.26
C GLU A 36 5.18 2.81 -7.53
N ASP A 37 6.35 2.56 -8.14
CA ASP A 37 6.83 1.23 -8.49
C ASP A 37 6.96 0.36 -7.22
N THR A 38 7.58 0.90 -6.17
CA THR A 38 7.81 0.16 -4.92
C THR A 38 6.49 -0.17 -4.21
N LEU A 39 5.55 0.79 -4.13
CA LEU A 39 4.25 0.54 -3.53
C LEU A 39 3.43 -0.46 -4.34
N LEU A 40 3.52 -0.40 -5.67
CA LEU A 40 2.82 -1.30 -6.56
C LEU A 40 3.34 -2.73 -6.42
N ASP A 41 4.65 -2.92 -6.40
CA ASP A 41 5.24 -4.25 -6.24
C ASP A 41 4.93 -4.83 -4.86
N ALA A 42 4.96 -4.00 -3.81
CA ALA A 42 4.55 -4.41 -2.47
C ALA A 42 3.06 -4.81 -2.40
N LEU A 43 2.17 -4.03 -3.04
CA LEU A 43 0.75 -4.34 -3.15
C LEU A 43 0.52 -5.69 -3.85
N ARG A 44 1.20 -5.93 -4.98
CA ARG A 44 1.14 -7.20 -5.72
C ARG A 44 1.64 -8.38 -4.89
N ALA A 45 2.73 -8.18 -4.14
CA ALA A 45 3.27 -9.21 -3.27
C ALA A 45 2.30 -9.58 -2.14
N VAL A 46 1.60 -8.60 -1.57
CA VAL A 46 0.55 -8.82 -0.56
C VAL A 46 -0.61 -9.59 -1.16
N ASP A 47 -1.13 -9.16 -2.31
CA ASP A 47 -2.28 -9.77 -2.96
C ASP A 47 -1.99 -11.23 -3.33
N GLN A 48 -0.82 -11.49 -3.94
CA GLN A 48 -0.35 -12.83 -4.24
C GLN A 48 -0.20 -13.69 -2.97
N ALA A 49 0.38 -13.12 -1.89
CA ALA A 49 0.53 -13.83 -0.63
C ALA A 49 -0.82 -14.13 0.05
N ALA A 50 -1.82 -13.26 -0.07
CA ALA A 50 -3.17 -13.48 0.41
C ALA A 50 -3.86 -14.61 -0.38
N HIS A 51 -3.77 -14.58 -1.71
CA HIS A 51 -4.33 -15.62 -2.58
C HIS A 51 -3.78 -17.01 -2.27
N THR A 52 -2.49 -17.12 -1.97
CA THR A 52 -1.86 -18.40 -1.64
C THR A 52 -2.33 -19.02 -0.31
N ILE A 53 -3.10 -18.29 0.50
CA ILE A 53 -3.73 -18.78 1.74
C ILE A 53 -5.26 -18.77 1.68
N GLY A 54 -5.83 -18.64 0.47
CA GLY A 54 -7.28 -18.61 0.27
C GLY A 54 -7.95 -17.31 0.73
N LEU A 55 -7.19 -16.21 0.86
CA LEU A 55 -7.72 -14.87 1.12
C LEU A 55 -7.64 -14.03 -0.16
N ALA A 56 -8.37 -12.91 -0.18
CA ALA A 56 -8.30 -11.92 -1.25
C ALA A 56 -8.36 -10.51 -0.65
N CYS A 57 -7.63 -9.58 -1.25
CA CYS A 57 -7.72 -8.18 -0.87
C CYS A 57 -9.05 -7.58 -1.38
N SER A 58 -9.74 -6.82 -0.52
CA SER A 58 -10.97 -6.13 -0.91
C SER A 58 -10.62 -4.92 -1.78
N VAL A 59 -10.94 -4.99 -3.06
CA VAL A 59 -10.73 -3.89 -4.02
C VAL A 59 -11.42 -2.61 -3.54
N GLU A 60 -12.70 -2.70 -3.19
CA GLU A 60 -13.53 -1.54 -2.79
C GLU A 60 -13.02 -0.86 -1.52
N LYS A 61 -12.35 -1.61 -0.63
CA LYS A 61 -11.78 -1.07 0.61
C LYS A 61 -10.32 -0.65 0.49
N THR A 62 -9.65 -1.01 -0.60
CA THR A 62 -8.25 -0.63 -0.83
C THR A 62 -8.18 0.84 -1.23
N SER A 63 -7.30 1.60 -0.60
CA SER A 63 -7.21 3.05 -0.80
C SER A 63 -5.76 3.53 -0.70
N LEU A 64 -5.44 4.58 -1.46
CA LEU A 64 -4.12 5.21 -1.50
C LEU A 64 -4.22 6.63 -0.93
N LEU A 65 -3.36 6.98 0.03
CA LEU A 65 -3.29 8.33 0.61
C LEU A 65 -1.87 8.89 0.46
N PRO A 66 -1.65 9.89 -0.41
CA PRO A 66 -0.41 10.66 -0.41
C PRO A 66 -0.34 11.52 0.85
N VAL A 67 0.74 11.39 1.62
CA VAL A 67 1.02 12.25 2.77
C VAL A 67 2.13 13.22 2.41
N HIS A 68 1.81 14.52 2.42
CA HIS A 68 2.70 15.57 2.00
C HIS A 68 2.50 16.87 2.79
N SER A 69 3.45 17.80 2.68
CA SER A 69 3.30 19.14 3.23
C SER A 69 2.24 19.93 2.44
N ARG A 70 1.57 20.87 3.12
CA ARG A 70 0.44 21.64 2.57
C ARG A 70 0.76 22.38 1.26
N ASN A 71 2.02 22.78 1.05
CA ASN A 71 2.44 23.61 -0.07
C ASN A 71 3.10 22.81 -1.21
N TRP A 72 3.14 21.49 -1.10
CA TRP A 72 3.68 20.62 -2.13
C TRP A 72 2.55 19.76 -2.68
N GLU A 73 2.28 19.83 -3.99
CA GLU A 73 1.39 18.88 -4.64
C GLU A 73 2.22 17.69 -5.11
N PRO A 74 2.01 16.48 -4.54
CA PRO A 74 2.67 15.31 -5.06
C PRO A 74 2.16 15.04 -6.47
N PRO A 75 3.03 14.55 -7.38
CA PRO A 75 2.56 14.04 -8.65
C PRO A 75 1.55 12.91 -8.42
N GLN A 76 0.69 12.70 -9.42
CA GLN A 76 -0.33 11.67 -9.33
C GLN A 76 0.31 10.28 -9.32
N VAL A 77 0.31 9.65 -8.15
CA VAL A 77 0.69 8.24 -7.98
C VAL A 77 -0.55 7.40 -8.23
N ILE A 78 -0.52 6.50 -9.20
CA ILE A 78 -1.66 5.63 -9.55
C ILE A 78 -1.21 4.18 -9.46
N LEU A 79 -1.85 3.40 -8.60
CA LEU A 79 -1.51 1.97 -8.48
C LEU A 79 -2.47 1.13 -9.32
N ARG A 80 -1.93 0.22 -10.15
CA ARG A 80 -2.71 -0.68 -11.01
C ARG A 80 -2.40 -2.14 -10.70
N ASN A 81 -3.33 -2.81 -10.03
CA ASN A 81 -3.21 -4.23 -9.70
C ASN A 81 -4.33 -5.04 -10.37
N HIS A 82 -3.96 -6.00 -11.21
CA HIS A 82 -4.90 -6.71 -12.09
C HIS A 82 -5.77 -5.72 -12.90
N ASP A 83 -7.09 -5.86 -12.86
CA ASP A 83 -8.05 -4.97 -13.53
C ASP A 83 -8.43 -3.74 -12.67
N ASN A 84 -7.83 -3.59 -11.49
CA ASN A 84 -8.18 -2.54 -10.52
C ASN A 84 -7.17 -1.40 -10.55
N THR A 85 -7.69 -0.17 -10.50
CA THR A 85 -6.89 1.06 -10.40
C THR A 85 -7.23 1.80 -9.12
N PHE A 86 -6.21 2.10 -8.32
CA PHE A 86 -6.34 2.84 -7.06
C PHE A 86 -5.83 4.26 -7.26
N TYR A 87 -6.77 5.21 -7.15
CA TYR A 87 -6.47 6.64 -7.25
C TYR A 87 -6.20 7.23 -5.86
N PRO A 88 -5.32 8.24 -5.78
CA PRO A 88 -5.11 9.02 -4.56
C PRO A 88 -6.42 9.53 -3.96
N GLN A 89 -6.58 9.31 -2.66
CA GLN A 89 -7.66 9.85 -1.83
C GLN A 89 -7.13 11.01 -0.99
N LYS A 90 -8.03 11.94 -0.62
CA LYS A 90 -7.69 13.06 0.29
C LYS A 90 -7.70 12.66 1.75
N THR A 91 -8.49 11.64 2.10
CA THR A 91 -8.66 11.15 3.46
C THR A 91 -8.76 9.63 3.45
N LEU A 92 -8.31 9.00 4.53
CA LEU A 92 -8.38 7.56 4.71
C LEU A 92 -8.60 7.26 6.20
N LYS A 93 -9.50 6.32 6.51
CA LYS A 93 -9.73 5.89 7.90
C LYS A 93 -8.87 4.66 8.17
N VAL A 94 -7.81 4.84 8.95
CA VAL A 94 -6.94 3.74 9.40
C VAL A 94 -7.17 3.50 10.88
N VAL A 95 -7.47 2.25 11.27
CA VAL A 95 -7.58 1.88 12.68
C VAL A 95 -6.17 1.84 13.29
N GLY A 96 -5.96 2.56 14.40
CA GLY A 96 -4.69 2.57 15.11
C GLY A 96 -3.60 3.47 14.52
N LEU A 97 -3.90 4.27 13.48
CA LEU A 97 -2.99 5.30 12.99
C LEU A 97 -3.18 6.58 13.81
N HIS A 98 -2.25 6.85 14.72
CA HIS A 98 -2.07 8.16 15.32
C HIS A 98 -1.05 8.94 14.48
N ILE A 99 -1.44 10.09 13.96
CA ILE A 99 -0.59 11.02 13.19
C ILE A 99 -0.31 12.24 14.06
#